data_AF-H1SHK0-F1
#
_entry.id   AF-H1SHK0-F1
#
_cell.length_a   1.000
_cell.length_b   1.000
_cell.length_c   1.000
_cell.angle_alpha   90.00
_cell.angle_beta   90.00
_cell.angle_gamma   90.00
#
_symmetry.space_group_name_H-M   'P 1'
#
loop_
_entity.id
_entity.type
_entity.pdbx_description
1 polymer ?
#
loop_
_entity_poly.entity_id
_entity_poly.type
_entity_poly.pdbx_seq_one_letter_code
_entity_poly.pdbx_strand_id
1 'polypeptide(L)'
;MSVQHALLTSLLERPSSGYELARRFDRSIGYFWHATHQQIYRELGRMAEHGWIAADEGEGDARNRKKVYFVLQPGRDELVRWVLAPTAGLDLRDEILVKLRADAVVGPLGLGPEMERLIGLHRERLDTYCQIEQRDFVLGRGIVAAAGQAGRSGLKSRRAQAPGGWRKGGGRRVARRCGVPGNGQAQAQARSAAVVPSA
;
A
#
# COMPACT_ATOMS: atom_id res chain seq x y z
N MET A 1 -4.39 13.94 3.56
CA MET A 1 -4.68 12.68 4.27
C MET A 1 -4.08 12.80 5.67
N SER A 2 -4.85 12.59 6.74
CA SER A 2 -4.42 12.89 8.13
C SER A 2 -4.28 11.62 8.96
N VAL A 3 -3.23 11.56 9.78
CA VAL A 3 -3.02 10.52 10.82
C VAL A 3 -4.26 10.41 11.72
N GLN A 4 -4.96 11.52 11.95
CA GLN A 4 -6.14 11.58 12.83
C GLN A 4 -7.27 10.67 12.36
N HIS A 5 -7.56 10.63 11.05
CA HIS A 5 -8.61 9.76 10.51
C HIS A 5 -8.27 8.27 10.69
N ALA A 6 -6.99 7.92 10.53
CA ALA A 6 -6.52 6.58 10.82
C ALA A 6 -6.66 6.21 12.31
N LEU A 7 -6.34 7.14 13.21
CA LEU A 7 -6.51 6.93 14.66
C LEU A 7 -7.99 6.83 15.05
N LEU A 8 -8.88 7.63 14.46
CA LEU A 8 -10.33 7.53 14.67
C LEU A 8 -10.85 6.14 14.27
N THR A 9 -10.47 5.65 13.08
CA THR A 9 -10.84 4.30 12.63
C THR A 9 -10.40 3.24 13.62
N SER A 10 -9.13 3.28 14.07
CA SER A 10 -8.61 2.27 15.00
C SER A 10 -9.26 2.32 16.39
N LEU A 11 -9.60 3.52 16.89
CA LEU A 11 -10.33 3.68 18.14
C LEU A 11 -11.79 3.23 18.05
N LEU A 12 -12.42 3.36 16.87
CA LEU A 12 -13.76 2.84 16.62
C LEU A 12 -13.81 1.31 16.55
N GLU A 13 -12.78 0.67 16.01
CA GLU A 13 -12.63 -0.79 16.06
C GLU A 13 -12.55 -1.28 17.50
N ARG A 14 -11.76 -0.60 18.33
CA ARG A 14 -11.61 -0.90 19.75
C ARG A 14 -11.01 0.30 20.51
N PRO A 15 -11.71 0.82 21.53
CA PRO A 15 -11.15 1.76 22.49
C PRO A 15 -9.89 1.20 23.15
N SER A 16 -8.87 2.03 23.33
CA SER A 16 -7.60 1.57 23.91
C SER A 16 -6.78 2.70 24.52
N SER A 17 -5.77 2.33 25.31
CA SER A 17 -4.76 3.29 25.73
C SER A 17 -3.91 3.80 24.55
N GLY A 18 -3.26 4.95 24.70
CA GLY A 18 -2.37 5.49 23.66
C GLY A 18 -1.23 4.54 23.28
N TYR A 19 -0.70 3.79 24.26
CA TYR A 19 0.36 2.80 24.02
C TYR A 19 -0.14 1.59 23.22
N GLU A 20 -1.30 1.04 23.59
CA GLU A 20 -1.92 -0.06 22.86
C GLU A 20 -2.34 0.35 21.46
N LEU A 21 -2.83 1.59 21.32
CA LEU A 21 -3.18 2.17 20.04
C LEU A 21 -1.95 2.24 19.13
N ALA A 22 -0.82 2.78 19.62
CA ALA A 22 0.43 2.84 18.86
C ALA A 22 0.91 1.45 18.40
N ARG A 23 0.94 0.46 19.31
CA ARG A 23 1.32 -0.92 18.97
C ARG A 23 0.39 -1.61 17.97
N ARG A 24 -0.89 -1.23 17.96
CA ARG A 24 -1.86 -1.75 16.99
C ARG A 24 -1.74 -1.02 15.66
N PHE A 25 -1.54 0.29 15.69
CA PHE A 25 -1.29 1.12 14.52
C PHE A 25 -0.12 0.55 13.72
N ASP A 26 1.00 0.25 14.36
CA ASP A 26 2.19 -0.35 13.72
C ASP A 26 1.90 -1.69 13.02
N ARG A 27 0.87 -2.44 13.46
CA ARG A 27 0.52 -3.77 12.93
C ARG A 27 -0.65 -3.78 11.94
N SER A 28 -1.42 -2.70 11.83
CA SER A 28 -2.57 -2.61 10.93
C SER A 28 -2.41 -1.50 9.90
N ILE A 29 -2.52 -0.25 10.34
CA ILE A 29 -2.51 0.93 9.46
C ILE A 29 -1.09 1.37 9.10
N GLY A 30 -0.10 0.95 9.89
CA GLY A 30 1.32 1.24 9.73
C GLY A 30 1.93 0.84 8.38
N TYR A 31 1.30 -0.11 7.67
CA TYR A 31 1.75 -0.55 6.35
C TYR A 31 1.52 0.49 5.24
N PHE A 32 0.51 1.35 5.39
CA PHE A 32 0.18 2.39 4.41
C PHE A 32 0.22 3.79 5.00
N TRP A 33 0.39 3.92 6.31
CA TRP A 33 0.53 5.20 6.99
C TRP A 33 1.62 5.16 8.06
N HIS A 34 2.71 5.90 7.86
CA HIS A 34 3.76 6.00 8.87
C HIS A 34 3.44 7.13 9.85
N ALA A 35 3.34 6.79 11.14
CA ALA A 35 3.26 7.75 12.23
C ALA A 35 4.13 7.27 13.39
N THR A 36 5.04 8.12 13.88
CA THR A 36 5.82 7.80 15.08
C THR A 36 4.92 7.80 16.31
N HIS A 37 5.33 7.10 17.38
CA HIS A 37 4.56 7.09 18.63
C HIS A 37 4.35 8.52 19.17
N GLN A 38 5.37 9.38 19.08
CA GLN A 38 5.27 10.80 19.45
C GLN A 38 4.22 11.55 18.61
N GLN A 39 4.16 11.29 17.30
CA GLN A 39 3.13 11.88 16.44
C GLN A 39 1.73 11.40 16.86
N ILE A 40 1.57 10.10 17.17
CA ILE A 40 0.28 9.55 17.62
C ILE A 40 -0.21 10.26 18.89
N TYR A 41 0.64 10.43 19.91
CA TYR A 41 0.24 11.14 21.14
C TYR A 41 -0.12 12.60 20.89
N ARG A 42 0.61 13.29 20.02
CA ARG A 42 0.30 14.67 19.65
C ARG A 42 -1.05 14.77 18.93
N GLU A 43 -1.33 13.87 18.01
CA GLU A 43 -2.60 13.85 17.30
C GLU A 43 -3.77 13.46 18.21
N LEU A 44 -3.58 12.57 19.19
CA LEU A 44 -4.59 12.30 20.21
C LEU A 44 -4.95 13.56 21.02
N GLY A 45 -3.95 14.37 21.40
CA GLY A 45 -4.18 15.65 22.08
C GLY A 45 -5.05 16.59 21.23
N ARG A 46 -4.69 16.77 19.96
CA ARG A 46 -5.48 17.56 19.00
C ARG A 46 -6.89 17.01 18.84
N MET A 47 -7.06 15.70 18.67
CA MET A 47 -8.37 15.08 18.54
C MET A 47 -9.26 15.32 19.77
N ALA A 48 -8.67 15.34 20.97
CA ALA A 48 -9.37 15.69 22.20
C ALA A 48 -9.77 17.19 22.23
N GLU A 49 -8.88 18.09 21.81
CA GLU A 49 -9.19 19.53 21.65
C GLU A 49 -10.34 19.78 20.67
N HIS A 50 -10.44 18.98 19.60
CA HIS A 50 -11.54 19.05 18.64
C HIS A 50 -12.85 18.41 19.14
N GLY A 51 -12.85 17.80 20.33
CA GLY A 51 -14.00 17.06 20.86
C GLY A 51 -14.34 15.79 20.07
N TRP A 52 -13.38 15.24 19.31
CA TRP A 52 -13.59 14.02 18.53
C TRP A 52 -13.40 12.76 19.37
N ILE A 53 -12.57 12.84 20.42
CA ILE A 53 -12.33 11.75 21.36
C ILE A 53 -12.44 12.25 22.78
N ALA A 54 -12.76 11.33 23.68
CA ALA A 54 -12.60 11.52 25.12
C ALA A 54 -11.70 10.41 25.66
N ALA A 55 -11.32 10.57 26.91
CA ALA A 55 -10.51 9.59 27.60
C ALA A 55 -11.09 9.30 28.97
N ASP A 56 -11.26 8.02 29.25
CA ASP A 56 -11.65 7.53 30.56
C ASP A 56 -10.38 7.30 31.39
N GLU A 57 -10.37 7.85 32.60
CA GLU A 57 -9.37 7.62 33.61
C GLU A 57 -9.97 6.62 34.60
N GLY A 58 -9.90 5.33 34.27
CA GLY A 58 -10.59 4.27 35.02
C GLY A 58 -10.33 4.31 36.53
N GLU A 59 -11.22 3.65 37.29
CA GLU A 59 -11.20 3.63 38.76
C GLU A 59 -9.94 2.92 39.29
N GLY A 60 -9.05 3.67 39.98
CA GLY A 60 -7.81 3.13 40.56
C GLY A 60 -6.82 4.21 41.03
N ASP A 61 -5.77 3.78 41.73
CA ASP A 61 -4.77 4.68 42.32
C ASP A 61 -4.04 5.51 41.25
N ALA A 62 -3.81 6.80 41.52
CA ALA A 62 -3.47 7.82 40.52
C ALA A 62 -2.20 7.50 39.70
N ARG A 63 -1.32 6.65 40.24
CA ARG A 63 -0.02 6.30 39.69
C ARG A 63 -0.04 5.22 38.60
N ASN A 64 -1.12 4.44 38.46
CA ASN A 64 -1.23 3.34 37.49
C ASN A 64 -2.49 3.41 36.60
N ARG A 65 -3.18 4.56 36.58
CA ARG A 65 -4.36 4.74 35.73
C ARG A 65 -3.95 4.80 34.27
N LYS A 66 -4.39 3.82 33.48
CA LYS A 66 -4.24 3.83 32.03
C LYS A 66 -5.38 4.64 31.44
N LYS A 67 -5.03 5.78 30.82
CA LYS A 67 -5.97 6.61 30.07
C LYS A 67 -6.44 5.86 28.83
N VAL A 68 -7.72 5.48 28.78
CA VAL A 68 -8.33 4.75 27.65
C VAL A 68 -9.08 5.75 26.79
N TYR A 69 -8.71 5.84 25.51
CA TYR A 69 -9.36 6.75 24.56
C TYR A 69 -10.52 6.08 23.86
N PHE A 70 -11.59 6.83 23.63
CA PHE A 70 -12.76 6.41 22.85
C PHE A 70 -13.29 7.57 22.00
N VAL A 71 -13.95 7.23 20.89
CA VAL A 71 -14.46 8.20 19.92
C VAL A 71 -15.84 8.72 20.31
N LEU A 72 -16.00 10.03 20.29
CA LEU A 72 -17.27 10.73 20.52
C LEU A 72 -18.06 10.87 19.21
N GLN A 73 -19.33 11.30 19.32
CA GLN A 73 -20.17 11.50 18.14
C GLN A 73 -19.56 12.46 17.10
N PRO A 74 -18.99 13.63 17.47
CA PRO A 74 -18.34 14.51 16.51
C PRO A 74 -17.18 13.85 15.75
N GLY A 75 -16.44 12.94 16.40
CA GLY A 75 -15.36 12.19 15.76
C GLY A 75 -15.88 11.16 14.74
N ARG A 76 -17.05 10.57 14.98
CA ARG A 76 -17.73 9.70 14.00
C ARG A 76 -18.19 10.51 12.79
N ASP A 77 -18.81 11.66 13.03
CA ASP A 77 -19.32 12.53 11.98
C ASP A 77 -18.19 13.05 11.08
N GLU A 78 -17.06 13.44 11.68
CA GLU A 78 -15.85 13.81 10.94
C GLU A 78 -15.32 12.67 10.09
N LEU A 79 -15.26 11.45 10.64
CA LEU A 79 -14.77 10.30 9.89
C LEU A 79 -15.67 10.00 8.69
N VAL A 80 -17.00 10.06 8.86
CA VAL A 80 -17.97 9.89 7.77
C VAL A 80 -17.78 10.97 6.70
N ARG A 81 -17.71 12.24 7.12
CA ARG A 81 -17.46 13.37 6.21
C ARG A 81 -16.17 13.16 5.40
N TRP A 82 -15.11 12.70 6.06
CA TRP A 82 -13.82 12.46 5.42
C TRP A 82 -13.85 11.28 4.45
N VAL A 83 -14.48 10.15 4.81
CA VAL A 83 -14.61 8.97 3.93
C VAL A 83 -15.39 9.30 2.66
N LEU A 84 -16.40 10.17 2.76
CA LEU A 84 -17.23 10.58 1.61
C LEU A 84 -16.59 11.69 0.76
N ALA A 85 -15.54 12.34 1.25
CA ALA A 85 -14.87 13.39 0.51
C ALA A 85 -14.06 12.79 -0.66
N PRO A 86 -14.08 13.43 -1.86
CA PRO A 86 -13.25 12.98 -2.97
C PRO A 86 -11.77 12.96 -2.60
N THR A 87 -11.12 11.82 -2.83
CA THR A 87 -9.66 11.72 -2.73
C THR A 87 -9.02 12.40 -3.93
N ALA A 88 -8.03 13.27 -3.68
CA ALA A 88 -7.20 13.81 -4.75
C ALA A 88 -6.58 12.64 -5.53
N GLY A 89 -6.58 12.73 -6.86
CA GLY A 89 -6.04 11.67 -7.72
C GLY A 89 -4.57 11.33 -7.39
N LEU A 90 -4.12 10.16 -7.84
CA LEU A 90 -2.71 9.79 -7.74
C LEU A 90 -1.87 10.75 -8.59
N ASP A 91 -1.11 11.64 -7.96
CA ASP A 91 -0.13 12.46 -8.66
C ASP A 91 1.09 11.59 -8.99
N LEU A 92 1.07 10.99 -10.18
CA LEU A 92 2.11 10.10 -10.70
C LEU A 92 3.29 10.91 -11.28
N ARG A 93 3.89 11.78 -10.47
CA ARG A 93 5.17 12.43 -10.80
C ARG A 93 6.31 11.53 -10.37
N ASP A 94 6.66 10.60 -11.24
CA ASP A 94 7.75 9.66 -11.00
C ASP A 94 8.97 10.02 -11.86
N GLU A 95 10.10 10.27 -11.19
CA GLU A 95 11.38 10.61 -11.80
C GLU A 95 11.84 9.54 -12.81
N ILE A 96 11.53 8.26 -12.56
CA ILE A 96 11.93 7.16 -13.44
C ILE A 96 11.34 7.31 -14.84
N LEU A 97 10.13 7.88 -14.97
CA LEU A 97 9.47 8.07 -16.25
C LEU A 97 10.21 9.11 -17.11
N VAL A 98 10.76 10.14 -16.48
CA VAL A 98 11.60 11.14 -17.15
C VAL A 98 12.95 10.54 -17.52
N LYS A 99 13.56 9.74 -16.63
CA LYS A 99 14.82 9.02 -16.89
C LYS A 99 14.69 8.04 -18.05
N LEU A 100 13.60 7.28 -18.12
CA LEU A 100 13.28 6.40 -19.25
C LEU A 100 13.12 7.18 -20.55
N ARG A 101 12.47 8.36 -20.50
CA ARG A 101 12.35 9.22 -21.67
C ARG A 101 13.71 9.76 -22.12
N ALA A 102 14.58 10.12 -21.19
CA ALA A 102 15.93 10.61 -21.47
C ALA A 102 16.81 9.51 -22.07
N ASP A 103 16.79 8.29 -21.53
CA ASP A 103 17.47 7.11 -22.08
C ASP A 103 17.05 6.85 -23.53
N ALA A 104 15.74 6.92 -23.83
CA ALA A 104 15.24 6.75 -25.19
C ALA A 104 15.69 7.85 -26.18
N VAL A 105 16.11 9.02 -25.71
CA VAL A 105 16.59 10.14 -26.54
C VAL A 105 18.12 10.14 -26.67
N VAL A 106 18.82 9.89 -25.57
CA VAL A 106 20.29 9.97 -25.51
C VAL A 106 20.95 8.66 -25.99
N GLY A 107 20.26 7.54 -25.86
CA GLY A 107 20.79 6.20 -26.14
C GLY A 107 20.76 5.33 -24.89
N PRO A 108 21.03 4.02 -24.99
CA PRO A 108 20.89 3.12 -23.84
C PRO A 108 21.93 3.49 -22.77
N LEU A 109 21.48 4.15 -21.71
CA LEU A 109 22.23 4.51 -20.51
C LEU A 109 22.30 3.32 -19.53
N GLY A 110 21.69 2.18 -19.89
CA GLY A 110 21.74 0.97 -19.09
C GLY A 110 20.81 1.02 -17.88
N LEU A 111 19.58 1.53 -18.04
CA LEU A 111 18.59 1.56 -16.96
C LEU A 111 18.05 0.18 -16.54
N GLY A 112 18.44 -0.91 -17.21
CA GLY A 112 17.97 -2.28 -16.92
C GLY A 112 18.03 -2.68 -15.43
N PRO A 113 19.20 -2.57 -14.76
CA PRO A 113 19.32 -2.90 -13.33
C PRO A 113 18.43 -2.03 -12.43
N GLU A 114 18.26 -0.75 -12.74
CA GLU A 114 17.37 0.13 -11.98
C GLU A 114 15.91 -0.25 -12.18
N MET A 115 15.52 -0.63 -13.40
CA MET A 115 14.17 -1.15 -13.67
C MET A 115 13.90 -2.45 -12.93
N GLU A 116 14.87 -3.37 -12.89
CA GLU A 116 14.75 -4.62 -12.12
C GLU A 116 14.61 -4.34 -10.62
N ARG A 117 15.40 -3.42 -10.07
CA ARG A 117 15.31 -2.99 -8.67
C ARG A 117 13.94 -2.40 -8.34
N LEU A 118 13.42 -1.51 -9.18
CA LEU A 118 12.10 -0.89 -8.99
C LEU A 118 10.95 -1.90 -9.12
N ILE A 119 11.03 -2.82 -10.09
CA ILE A 119 10.07 -3.92 -10.21
C ILE A 119 10.07 -4.79 -8.95
N GLY A 120 11.25 -5.11 -8.41
CA GLY A 120 11.39 -5.81 -7.13
C GLY A 120 10.67 -5.09 -6.00
N LEU A 121 10.94 -3.80 -5.81
CA LEU A 121 10.31 -2.99 -4.77
C LEU A 121 8.78 -2.93 -4.91
N HIS A 122 8.26 -2.82 -6.13
CA HIS A 122 6.81 -2.80 -6.36
C HIS A 122 6.17 -4.17 -6.11
N ARG A 123 6.86 -5.28 -6.39
CA ARG A 123 6.38 -6.64 -6.08
C ARG A 123 6.30 -6.86 -4.57
N GLU A 124 7.34 -6.51 -3.83
CA GLU A 124 7.33 -6.61 -2.35
C GLU A 124 6.18 -5.79 -1.74
N ARG A 125 5.93 -4.61 -2.28
CA ARG A 125 4.82 -3.76 -1.86
C ARG A 125 3.46 -4.35 -2.21
N LEU A 126 3.32 -4.96 -3.39
CA LEU A 126 2.10 -5.67 -3.79
C LEU A 126 1.83 -6.87 -2.88
N ASP A 127 2.85 -7.67 -2.55
CA ASP A 127 2.72 -8.81 -1.66
C ASP A 127 2.23 -8.38 -0.27
N THR A 128 2.74 -7.26 0.23
CA THR A 128 2.25 -6.65 1.48
C THR A 128 0.76 -6.31 1.40
N TYR A 129 0.31 -5.71 0.30
CA TYR A 129 -1.11 -5.38 0.11
C TYR A 129 -2.01 -6.60 -0.02
N CYS A 130 -1.56 -7.64 -0.72
CA CYS A 130 -2.27 -8.91 -0.80
C CYS A 130 -2.42 -9.58 0.58
N GLN A 131 -1.38 -9.52 1.42
CA GLN A 131 -1.45 -10.05 2.80
C GLN A 131 -2.47 -9.28 3.66
N ILE A 132 -2.52 -7.95 3.52
CA ILE A 132 -3.51 -7.11 4.20
C ILE A 132 -4.93 -7.44 3.72
N GLU A 133 -5.14 -7.57 2.41
CA GLU A 133 -6.43 -7.98 1.84
C GLU A 133 -6.91 -9.30 2.45
N GLN A 134 -6.03 -10.31 2.49
CA GLN A 134 -6.34 -11.62 3.07
C GLN A 134 -6.62 -11.59 4.57
N ARG A 135 -5.93 -10.73 5.31
CA ARG A 135 -6.11 -10.63 6.77
C ARG A 135 -7.40 -9.87 7.13
N ASP A 136 -7.64 -8.75 6.47
CA ASP A 136 -8.60 -7.75 6.94
C ASP A 136 -9.93 -7.77 6.16
N PHE A 137 -9.94 -8.33 4.94
CA PHE A 137 -11.10 -8.25 4.03
C PHE A 137 -11.68 -9.60 3.61
N VAL A 138 -11.23 -10.72 4.20
CA VAL A 138 -11.72 -12.09 3.87
C VAL A 138 -13.12 -12.39 4.40
N LEU A 139 -13.63 -11.62 5.37
CA LEU A 139 -14.98 -11.79 5.93
C LEU A 139 -15.98 -10.77 5.35
N GLY A 140 -16.31 -10.90 4.08
CA GLY A 140 -17.64 -10.54 3.56
C GLY A 140 -17.94 -9.07 3.22
N ARG A 141 -18.09 -8.85 1.90
CA ARG A 141 -18.84 -7.79 1.19
C ARG A 141 -18.19 -6.40 1.05
N GLY A 142 -17.67 -6.18 -0.17
CA GLY A 142 -18.15 -5.04 -0.94
C GLY A 142 -17.17 -3.91 -1.26
N ILE A 143 -16.00 -4.20 -1.84
CA ILE A 143 -15.23 -3.16 -2.58
C ILE A 143 -14.81 -3.67 -3.97
N VAL A 144 -14.25 -4.88 -4.06
CA VAL A 144 -13.69 -5.38 -5.33
C VAL A 144 -14.76 -5.79 -6.36
N ALA A 145 -15.92 -6.30 -5.91
CA ALA A 145 -16.99 -6.75 -6.80
C ALA A 145 -17.65 -5.61 -7.62
N ALA A 146 -17.69 -4.39 -7.08
CA ALA A 146 -18.27 -3.23 -7.76
C ALA A 146 -17.30 -2.61 -8.77
N ALA A 147 -16.00 -2.53 -8.44
CA ALA A 147 -14.97 -1.99 -9.33
C ALA A 147 -14.79 -2.85 -10.60
N GLY A 148 -14.95 -4.17 -10.51
CA GLY A 148 -14.85 -5.09 -11.65
C GLY A 148 -15.95 -4.94 -12.71
N GLN A 149 -17.10 -4.33 -12.36
CA GLN A 149 -18.22 -4.09 -13.29
C GLN A 149 -18.12 -2.72 -13.97
N ALA A 150 -17.67 -1.68 -13.26
CA ALA A 150 -17.50 -0.33 -13.80
C ALA A 150 -16.34 -0.23 -14.81
N GLY A 151 -15.25 -1.00 -14.62
CA GLY A 151 -14.10 -1.00 -15.53
C GLY A 151 -14.38 -1.60 -16.92
N ARG A 152 -15.42 -2.44 -17.08
CA ARG A 152 -15.75 -3.10 -18.36
C ARG A 152 -16.71 -2.28 -19.24
N SER A 153 -17.52 -1.40 -18.64
CA SER A 153 -18.47 -0.55 -19.38
C SER A 153 -17.84 0.75 -19.89
N GLY A 154 -16.78 1.26 -19.22
CA GLY A 154 -16.12 2.52 -19.60
C GLY A 154 -15.14 2.44 -20.78
N LEU A 155 -14.67 1.25 -21.17
CA LEU A 155 -13.63 1.11 -22.21
C LEU A 155 -14.18 1.03 -23.65
N LYS A 156 -15.51 0.99 -23.86
CA LYS A 156 -16.10 0.82 -25.20
C LYS A 156 -16.50 2.12 -25.92
N SER A 157 -16.40 3.30 -25.31
CA SER A 157 -16.90 4.55 -25.94
C SER A 157 -15.84 5.61 -26.30
N ARG A 158 -14.53 5.35 -26.17
CA ARG A 158 -13.48 6.28 -26.63
C ARG A 158 -12.63 5.70 -27.76
N ARG A 159 -13.29 5.32 -28.86
CA ARG A 159 -12.64 5.14 -30.17
C ARG A 159 -13.29 6.07 -31.17
N ALA A 160 -13.05 7.37 -31.05
CA ALA A 160 -13.31 8.33 -32.10
C ALA A 160 -12.31 9.49 -32.02
N GLN A 161 -11.56 9.65 -33.11
CA GLN A 161 -10.81 10.84 -33.53
C GLN A 161 -9.47 11.12 -32.82
N ALA A 162 -8.41 10.48 -33.33
CA ALA A 162 -7.08 11.09 -33.35
C ALA A 162 -6.93 11.82 -34.71
N PRO A 163 -6.56 13.12 -34.75
CA PRO A 163 -6.18 13.78 -35.99
C PRO A 163 -4.84 13.23 -36.48
N GLY A 164 -4.73 13.08 -37.79
CA GLY A 164 -3.74 12.25 -38.48
C GLY A 164 -2.27 12.63 -38.35
N GLY A 165 -1.43 11.72 -38.83
CA GLY A 165 -0.06 12.01 -39.25
C GLY A 165 1.04 11.27 -38.51
N TRP A 166 1.00 9.93 -38.42
CA TRP A 166 2.21 9.14 -38.16
C TRP A 166 2.63 8.38 -39.41
N ARG A 167 3.68 8.90 -40.04
CA ARG A 167 4.39 8.35 -41.20
C ARG A 167 4.90 6.94 -40.86
N LYS A 168 4.61 5.97 -41.74
CA LYS A 168 5.24 4.65 -41.73
C LYS A 168 6.69 4.76 -42.22
N GLY A 169 7.63 4.41 -41.35
CA GLY A 169 8.92 3.79 -41.70
C GLY A 169 9.14 2.72 -40.63
N GLY A 170 9.17 1.43 -40.93
CA GLY A 170 10.15 0.79 -41.80
C GLY A 170 11.21 0.15 -40.91
N GLY A 171 10.89 -0.94 -40.20
CA GLY A 171 11.82 -1.55 -39.24
C GLY A 171 11.34 -2.89 -38.70
N ARG A 172 11.72 -3.95 -39.43
CA ARG A 172 11.74 -5.39 -39.14
C ARG A 172 11.10 -5.93 -37.83
N ARG A 173 10.20 -6.90 -38.06
CA ARG A 173 9.72 -7.94 -37.14
C ARG A 173 10.87 -8.55 -36.31
N VAL A 174 10.67 -8.62 -35.00
CA VAL A 174 11.10 -9.77 -34.18
C VAL A 174 9.89 -10.24 -33.39
N ALA A 175 9.16 -11.18 -33.99
CA ALA A 175 8.33 -12.10 -33.25
C ALA A 175 9.21 -13.31 -32.92
N ARG A 176 9.35 -13.67 -31.63
CA ARG A 176 9.35 -15.06 -31.13
C ARG A 176 9.61 -15.15 -29.62
N ARG A 177 8.71 -15.90 -28.97
CA ARG A 177 8.87 -16.76 -27.77
C ARG A 177 9.24 -16.11 -26.43
N CYS A 178 8.23 -15.70 -25.67
CA CYS A 178 8.20 -16.01 -24.23
C CYS A 178 7.52 -17.37 -24.06
N GLY A 179 8.31 -18.44 -24.07
CA GLY A 179 7.89 -19.72 -23.51
C GLY A 179 8.19 -19.68 -22.02
N VAL A 180 7.15 -19.72 -21.19
CA VAL A 180 7.27 -19.97 -19.76
C VAL A 180 7.67 -21.44 -19.59
N PRO A 181 8.80 -21.81 -18.96
CA PRO A 181 9.00 -23.18 -18.55
C PRO A 181 8.11 -23.45 -17.34
N GLY A 182 7.18 -24.39 -17.49
CA GLY A 182 6.41 -24.95 -16.40
C GLY A 182 7.35 -25.63 -15.39
N ASN A 183 7.12 -25.35 -14.12
CA ASN A 183 7.86 -25.94 -13.01
C ASN A 183 7.53 -27.45 -12.96
N GLY A 184 8.46 -28.29 -13.39
CA GLY A 184 8.28 -29.72 -13.47
C GLY A 184 9.62 -30.45 -13.49
N GLN A 185 9.96 -31.03 -12.34
CA GLN A 185 10.93 -32.11 -12.13
C GLN A 185 12.43 -31.77 -12.18
N ALA A 186 13.05 -31.74 -10.99
CA ALA A 186 14.42 -32.23 -10.77
C ALA A 186 14.64 -32.56 -9.29
N GLN A 187 14.12 -33.72 -8.85
CA GLN A 187 14.73 -34.49 -7.76
C GLN A 187 15.68 -35.49 -8.42
N ALA A 188 16.99 -35.39 -8.15
CA ALA A 188 17.92 -36.53 -8.14
C ALA A 188 19.31 -36.08 -7.66
N GLN A 189 19.63 -36.48 -6.42
CA GLN A 189 20.86 -37.15 -6.01
C GLN A 189 22.23 -36.60 -6.52
N ALA A 190 23.03 -36.11 -5.57
CA ALA A 190 24.46 -36.43 -5.54
C ALA A 190 24.95 -36.51 -4.09
N ARG A 191 25.27 -37.75 -3.68
CA ARG A 191 25.94 -38.13 -2.44
C ARG A 191 27.43 -37.73 -2.48
N SER A 192 27.95 -37.36 -1.31
CA SER A 192 29.22 -37.82 -0.74
C SER A 192 30.55 -37.47 -1.45
N ALA A 193 31.39 -36.66 -0.79
CA ALA A 193 32.75 -37.04 -0.40
C ALA A 193 33.45 -35.90 0.37
N ALA A 194 33.69 -36.14 1.65
CA ALA A 194 34.74 -35.48 2.42
C ALA A 194 36.01 -36.33 2.30
N VAL A 195 37.15 -35.74 1.92
CA VAL A 195 38.49 -36.21 2.30
C VAL A 195 39.42 -34.98 2.35
N VAL A 196 39.98 -34.76 3.54
CA VAL A 196 41.11 -33.87 3.86
C VAL A 196 42.39 -34.68 3.66
N PRO A 197 43.50 -34.12 3.14
CA PRO A 197 44.82 -34.70 3.37
C PRO A 197 45.61 -33.87 4.40
N SER A 198 46.14 -34.59 5.38
CA SER A 198 47.21 -34.16 6.28
C SER A 198 48.54 -34.56 5.66
N ALA A 199 49.50 -33.62 5.63
CA ALA A 199 50.94 -33.83 5.78
C ALA A 199 51.59 -32.47 6.03
#